data_AF-A0A0H4KJL1-F1
#
_entry.id   AF-A0A0H4KJL1-F1
#
_cell.length_a   1.000
_cell.length_b   1.000
_cell.length_c   1.000
_cell.angle_alpha   90.00
_cell.angle_beta   90.00
_cell.angle_gamma   90.00
#
_symmetry.space_group_name_H-M   'P 1'
#
loop_
_entity.id
_entity.type
_entity.pdbx_description
1 polymer ?
#
loop_
_entity_poly.entity_id
_entity_poly.type
_entity_poly.pdbx_seq_one_letter_code
_entity_poly.pdbx_strand_id
1 'polypeptide(L)'
;MENFIWAVFICIIFLLNICSFIFLKRSRWRFVLWGVSIMLLSPIIGFLSGSLLFHFQHLEQGETGEGAAYGGAILGLFTCANGFLMVLSGFIYVLVLKLRTR
;
A
#
# COMPACT_ATOMS: atom_id res chain seq x y z
N MET A 1 14.57 -13.77 11.32
CA MET A 1 14.66 -12.38 10.78
C MET A 1 13.33 -11.77 10.29
N GLU A 2 12.26 -12.56 10.21
CA GLU A 2 10.98 -12.18 9.58
C GLU A 2 10.26 -11.00 10.24
N ASN A 3 10.24 -10.92 11.57
CA ASN A 3 9.58 -9.83 12.30
C ASN A 3 10.14 -8.44 11.93
N PHE A 4 11.44 -8.37 11.59
CA PHE A 4 12.06 -7.14 11.11
C PHE A 4 11.53 -6.74 9.72
N ILE A 5 11.35 -7.70 8.82
CA ILE A 5 10.82 -7.46 7.47
C ILE A 5 9.38 -6.95 7.56
N TRP A 6 8.55 -7.60 8.38
CA TRP A 6 7.19 -7.13 8.67
C TRP A 6 7.19 -5.68 9.18
N ALA A 7 8.05 -5.36 10.15
CA ALA A 7 8.16 -4.00 10.68
C ALA A 7 8.58 -2.98 9.59
N VAL A 8 9.52 -3.33 8.71
CA VAL A 8 9.94 -2.47 7.60
C VAL A 8 8.80 -2.18 6.64
N PHE A 9 8.05 -3.20 6.20
CA PHE A 9 6.93 -2.99 5.28
C PHE A 9 5.77 -2.22 5.92
N ILE A 10 5.49 -2.45 7.21
CA ILE A 10 4.53 -1.64 7.96
C ILE A 10 4.97 -0.17 8.01
N CYS A 11 6.25 0.09 8.30
CA CYS A 11 6.82 1.45 8.26
C CYS A 11 6.69 2.09 6.87
N ILE A 12 6.96 1.35 5.78
CA ILE A 12 6.79 1.85 4.41
C ILE A 12 5.32 2.24 4.15
N ILE A 13 4.37 1.38 4.52
CA ILE A 13 2.93 1.66 4.37
C ILE A 13 2.53 2.88 5.21
N PHE A 14 3.08 3.03 6.42
CA PHE A 14 2.82 4.18 7.27
C PHE A 14 3.34 5.48 6.63
N LEU A 15 4.56 5.47 6.08
CA LEU A 15 5.15 6.60 5.37
C LEU A 15 4.34 6.98 4.12
N LEU A 16 3.88 6.00 3.34
CA LEU A 16 3.00 6.22 2.19
C LEU A 16 1.70 6.94 2.61
N ASN A 17 1.14 6.58 3.76
CA ASN A 17 -0.04 7.26 4.33
C ASN A 17 0.27 8.69 4.78
N ILE A 18 1.41 8.94 5.42
CA ILE A 18 1.84 10.31 5.77
C ILE A 18 1.96 11.17 4.51
N CYS A 19 2.61 10.66 3.45
CA CYS A 19 2.70 11.34 2.16
C CYS A 19 1.30 11.67 1.60
N SER A 20 0.37 10.73 1.73
CA SER A 20 -1.02 10.92 1.30
C SER A 20 -1.69 12.10 2.00
N PHE A 21 -1.47 12.26 3.31
CA PHE A 21 -2.00 13.39 4.06
C PHE A 21 -1.40 14.74 3.62
N ILE A 22 -0.11 14.75 3.28
CA ILE A 22 0.56 15.95 2.72
C ILE A 22 -0.06 16.32 1.37
N PHE A 23 -0.26 15.34 0.47
CA PHE A 23 -0.90 15.58 -0.82
C PHE A 23 -2.36 16.03 -0.67
N LEU A 24 -3.10 15.47 0.29
CA LEU A 24 -4.46 15.87 0.61
C LEU A 24 -4.58 17.35 0.99
N LYS A 25 -3.63 17.86 1.79
CA LYS A 25 -3.56 19.28 2.17
C LYS A 25 -3.22 20.20 1.01
N ARG A 26 -2.41 19.72 0.05
CA ARG A 26 -1.90 20.54 -1.05
C ARG A 26 -2.88 20.65 -2.21
N SER A 27 -3.49 19.54 -2.64
CA SER A 27 -4.49 19.52 -3.71
C SER A 27 -5.22 18.19 -3.76
N ARG A 28 -6.55 18.25 -3.93
CA ARG A 28 -7.41 17.05 -4.03
C ARG A 28 -7.04 16.17 -5.24
N TRP A 29 -6.71 16.79 -6.37
CA TRP A 29 -6.27 16.06 -7.56
C TRP A 29 -4.94 15.34 -7.34
N ARG A 30 -4.01 15.97 -6.61
CA ARG A 30 -2.73 15.34 -6.25
C ARG A 30 -2.93 14.16 -5.31
N PHE A 31 -3.89 14.24 -4.40
CA PHE A 31 -4.26 13.12 -3.53
C PHE A 31 -4.84 11.94 -4.31
N VAL A 32 -5.73 12.18 -5.28
CA VAL A 32 -6.26 11.11 -6.15
C VAL A 32 -5.15 10.47 -6.98
N LEU A 33 -4.30 11.29 -7.62
CA LEU A 33 -3.15 10.80 -8.38
C LEU A 33 -2.19 9.99 -7.52
N TRP A 34 -1.96 10.42 -6.27
CA TRP A 34 -1.14 9.68 -5.32
C TRP A 34 -1.75 8.32 -4.95
N GLY A 35 -3.07 8.25 -4.76
CA GLY A 35 -3.79 7.00 -4.55
C GLY A 35 -3.61 6.02 -5.72
N VAL A 36 -3.69 6.52 -6.97
CA VAL A 36 -3.39 5.72 -8.18
C VAL A 36 -1.95 5.23 -8.17
N SER A 37 -0.98 6.09 -7.83
CA SER A 37 0.43 5.69 -7.72
C SER A 37 0.63 4.60 -6.67
N ILE A 38 -0.04 4.67 -5.52
CA ILE A 38 0.01 3.62 -4.48
C ILE A 38 -0.56 2.30 -5.02
N MET A 39 -1.68 2.33 -5.75
CA MET A 39 -2.24 1.13 -6.38
C MET A 39 -1.26 0.51 -7.40
N LEU A 40 -0.53 1.32 -8.17
CA LEU A 40 0.48 0.84 -9.11
C LEU A 40 1.74 0.30 -8.41
N LEU A 41 2.08 0.83 -7.23
CA LEU A 41 3.18 0.34 -6.40
C LEU A 41 2.82 -0.95 -5.65
N SER A 42 1.55 -1.26 -5.46
CA SER A 42 1.09 -2.43 -4.69
C SER A 42 1.67 -3.76 -5.19
N PRO A 43 1.62 -4.09 -6.50
CA PRO A 43 2.21 -5.33 -7.01
C PRO A 43 3.72 -5.42 -6.73
N ILE A 44 4.42 -4.29 -6.81
CA ILE A 44 5.86 -4.21 -6.55
C ILE A 44 6.13 -4.47 -5.06
N ILE A 45 5.34 -3.85 -4.17
CA ILE A 45 5.44 -4.08 -2.72
C ILE A 45 5.11 -5.52 -2.35
N GLY A 46 4.07 -6.10 -2.94
CA GLY A 46 3.68 -7.50 -2.71
C GLY A 46 4.75 -8.49 -3.17
N PHE A 47 5.33 -8.26 -4.36
CA PHE A 47 6.42 -9.08 -4.86
C PHE A 47 7.69 -8.96 -4.02
N LEU A 48 8.11 -7.73 -3.68
CA LEU A 48 9.31 -7.50 -2.87
C LEU A 48 9.16 -8.09 -1.46
N SER A 49 8.01 -7.89 -0.82
CA SER A 49 7.75 -8.47 0.51
C SER A 49 7.69 -9.99 0.47
N GLY A 50 6.98 -10.58 -0.50
CA GLY A 50 6.89 -12.03 -0.64
C GLY A 50 8.24 -12.68 -0.95
N SER A 51 9.03 -12.10 -1.86
CA SER A 51 10.36 -12.63 -2.21
C SER A 51 11.37 -12.52 -1.06
N LEU A 52 11.35 -11.41 -0.30
CA LEU A 52 12.18 -11.26 0.89
C LEU A 52 11.77 -12.26 1.96
N LEU A 53 10.49 -12.35 2.31
CA LEU A 53 9.98 -13.32 3.28
C LEU A 53 10.36 -14.75 2.87
N PHE A 54 10.23 -15.08 1.57
CA PHE A 54 10.59 -16.40 1.04
C PHE A 54 12.07 -16.67 1.24
N HIS A 55 12.93 -15.71 0.86
CA HIS A 55 14.38 -15.87 0.99
C HIS A 55 14.78 -16.19 2.43
N PHE A 56 14.24 -15.47 3.41
CA PHE A 56 14.59 -15.69 4.82
C PHE A 56 13.94 -16.96 5.41
N GLN A 57 12.70 -17.29 5.04
CA GLN A 57 12.06 -18.54 5.48
C GLN A 57 12.76 -19.78 4.92
N HIS A 58 13.12 -19.76 3.64
CA HIS A 58 13.79 -20.89 2.99
C HIS A 58 15.21 -21.10 3.54
N LEU A 59 15.93 -20.02 3.84
CA LEU A 59 17.27 -20.06 4.45
C LEU A 59 17.25 -20.52 5.91
N GLU A 60 16.26 -20.10 6.71
CA GLU A 60 16.22 -20.39 8.15
C GLU A 60 15.54 -21.73 8.48
N GLN A 61 14.55 -22.18 7.70
CA GLN A 61 13.64 -23.25 8.14
C GLN A 61 13.38 -24.36 7.10
N GLY A 62 13.85 -24.22 5.85
CA GLY A 62 13.65 -25.23 4.80
C GLY A 62 12.18 -25.46 4.42
N GLU A 63 11.31 -24.49 4.72
CA GLU A 63 9.87 -24.57 4.48
C GLU A 63 9.50 -24.40 3.00
N THR A 64 8.30 -24.86 2.61
CA THR A 64 7.74 -24.75 1.26
C THR A 64 7.59 -23.30 0.76
N GLY A 65 7.65 -22.31 1.64
CA GLY A 65 7.57 -20.88 1.30
C GLY A 65 6.15 -20.38 1.00
N GLU A 66 5.14 -21.20 1.28
CA GLU A 66 3.73 -20.81 1.14
C GLU A 66 3.40 -19.62 2.04
N GLY A 67 3.90 -19.61 3.28
CA GLY A 67 3.71 -18.51 4.22
C GLY A 67 4.22 -17.17 3.69
N ALA A 68 5.39 -17.15 3.07
CA ALA A 68 5.94 -15.97 2.41
C ALA A 68 5.09 -15.49 1.22
N ALA A 69 4.57 -16.41 0.41
CA ALA A 69 3.68 -16.07 -0.70
C ALA A 69 2.39 -15.42 -0.20
N TYR A 70 1.76 -15.99 0.84
CA TYR A 70 0.58 -15.40 1.47
C TYR A 70 0.89 -14.04 2.12
N GLY A 71 2.01 -13.92 2.83
CA GLY A 71 2.43 -12.67 3.46
C GLY A 71 2.62 -11.54 2.44
N GLY A 72 3.33 -11.82 1.34
CA GLY A 72 3.52 -10.86 0.25
C GLY A 72 2.21 -10.47 -0.44
N ALA A 73 1.32 -11.44 -0.72
CA ALA A 73 0.02 -11.19 -1.31
C ALA A 73 -0.85 -10.29 -0.42
N ILE A 74 -0.88 -10.55 0.90
CA ILE A 74 -1.65 -9.75 1.87
C ILE A 74 -1.13 -8.32 1.94
N LEU A 75 0.19 -8.12 2.03
CA LEU A 75 0.79 -6.79 2.04
C LEU A 75 0.53 -6.02 0.74
N GLY A 76 0.64 -6.71 -0.40
CA GLY A 76 0.27 -6.16 -1.71
C GLY A 76 -1.19 -5.72 -1.74
N LEU A 77 -2.12 -6.61 -1.37
CA LEU A 77 -3.57 -6.33 -1.37
C LEU A 77 -3.94 -5.18 -0.44
N PHE A 78 -3.40 -5.14 0.78
CA PHE A 78 -3.66 -4.02 1.69
C PHE A 78 -3.11 -2.70 1.15
N THR A 79 -1.95 -2.71 0.50
CA THR A 79 -1.42 -1.53 -0.17
C THR A 79 -2.35 -1.08 -1.31
N CYS A 80 -2.87 -2.02 -2.12
CA CYS A 80 -3.80 -1.71 -3.20
C CYS A 80 -5.11 -1.14 -2.66
N ALA A 81 -5.71 -1.82 -1.68
CA ALA A 81 -6.94 -1.40 -1.04
C ALA A 81 -6.79 0.01 -0.44
N ASN A 82 -5.65 0.33 0.16
CA ASN A 82 -5.37 1.66 0.68
C ASN A 82 -5.34 2.72 -0.42
N GLY A 83 -4.63 2.46 -1.53
CA GLY A 83 -4.63 3.35 -2.69
C GLY A 83 -6.03 3.54 -3.28
N PHE A 84 -6.82 2.47 -3.37
CA PHE A 84 -8.21 2.51 -3.82
C PHE A 84 -9.09 3.39 -2.93
N LEU A 85 -8.98 3.26 -1.60
CA LEU A 85 -9.72 4.10 -0.65
C LEU A 85 -9.37 5.58 -0.79
N MET A 86 -8.10 5.91 -1.09
CA MET A 86 -7.68 7.28 -1.35
C MET A 86 -8.30 7.83 -2.64
N VAL A 87 -8.30 7.04 -3.72
CA VAL A 87 -8.95 7.42 -4.97
C VAL A 87 -10.45 7.65 -4.75
N LEU A 88 -11.13 6.70 -4.11
CA LEU A 88 -12.57 6.76 -3.85
C LEU A 88 -12.94 7.98 -3.00
N SER A 89 -12.24 8.20 -1.89
CA SER A 89 -12.49 9.35 -1.00
C SER A 89 -12.22 10.69 -1.69
N GLY A 90 -11.18 10.76 -2.52
CA GLY A 90 -10.89 11.94 -3.33
C GLY A 90 -12.00 12.24 -4.34
N PHE A 91 -12.53 11.23 -5.04
CA PHE A 91 -13.65 11.39 -5.97
C PHE A 91 -14.94 11.80 -5.27
N ILE A 92 -15.30 11.14 -4.16
CA ILE A 92 -16.49 11.49 -3.36
C ILE A 92 -16.42 12.96 -2.94
N TYR A 93 -15.26 13.40 -2.45
CA TYR A 93 -15.07 14.79 -2.04
C TYR A 93 -15.28 15.77 -3.21
N VAL A 94 -14.72 15.48 -4.38
CA VAL A 94 -14.89 16.33 -5.58
C VAL A 94 -16.36 16.39 -6.01
N LEU A 95 -17.06 15.25 -6.01
CA LEU A 95 -18.49 15.18 -6.35
C LEU A 95 -19.34 16.00 -5.39
N VAL A 96 -19.15 15.82 -4.08
CA VAL A 96 -19.89 16.55 -3.04
C VAL A 96 -19.64 18.06 -3.14
N LEU A 97 -18.39 18.48 -3.35
CA LEU A 97 -18.06 19.90 -3.48
C LEU A 97 -18.75 20.54 -4.70
N LYS A 98 -18.78 19.81 -5.82
CA LYS A 98 -19.41 20.25 -7.08
C LYS A 98 -20.94 20.31 -6.98
N LEU A 99 -21.55 19.44 -6.17
CA LEU A 99 -22.99 19.49 -5.87
C LEU A 99 -23.36 20.66 -4.95
N ARG A 100 -22.49 21.03 -4.00
CA ARG A 100 -22.74 22.17 -3.08
C ARG A 100 -22.61 23.54 -3.75
N THR A 101 -21.88 23.64 -4.85
CA THR A 101 -21.66 24.91 -5.58
C THR A 101 -22.71 25.18 -6.67
N ARG A 102 -23.65 24.27 -6.88
CA ARG A 102 -24.87 24.49 -7.68
C ARG A 102 -26.03 24.84 -6.77
#